data_AF-I0R8P9-F1
#
_entry.id   AF-I0R8P9-F1
#
_cell.length_a   1.000
_cell.length_b   1.000
_cell.length_c   1.000
_cell.angle_alpha   90.00
_cell.angle_beta   90.00
_cell.angle_gamma   90.00
#
_symmetry.space_group_name_H-M   'P 1'
#
loop_
_entity.id
_entity.type
_entity.pdbx_description
1 polymer ?
#
loop_
_entity_poly.entity_id
_entity_poly.type
_entity_poly.pdbx_seq_one_letter_code
_entity_poly.pdbx_strand_id
1 'polypeptide(L)'
;MALMDLFKKAFMGATDEENRKNKAKMREIFNISVANGDDYKLIYCHAENYTNAVIVQVTRHSNFIVGYKEGEVVVIPVNAELTEYGDAMVFNKANESFTKTSLGFCKVGNPEVSFQFVPVTYEPGITGEAKYSVAITQSSAEVAEFKNFFKKGLQ
;
A
#
# COMPACT_ATOMS: atom_id res chain seq x y z
N MET A 1 31.42 7.81 -15.00
CA MET A 1 30.00 7.98 -14.64
C MET A 1 29.39 6.73 -14.02
N ALA A 2 29.72 5.50 -14.45
CA ALA A 2 29.12 4.25 -13.95
C ALA A 2 29.26 3.99 -12.43
N LEU A 3 30.35 4.42 -11.79
CA LEU A 3 30.59 4.14 -10.36
C LEU A 3 29.72 5.02 -9.44
N MET A 4 29.44 6.27 -9.82
CA MET A 4 28.54 7.17 -9.09
C MET A 4 27.08 6.70 -9.17
N ASP A 5 26.65 6.16 -10.31
CA ASP A 5 25.31 5.57 -10.47
C ASP A 5 25.15 4.27 -9.68
N LEU A 6 26.20 3.43 -9.62
CA LEU A 6 26.18 2.21 -8.81
C LEU A 6 26.18 2.53 -7.30
N PHE A 7 26.93 3.55 -6.87
CA PHE A 7 26.90 4.01 -5.47
C PHE A 7 25.57 4.67 -5.09
N LYS A 8 24.95 5.45 -5.99
CA LYS A 8 23.57 5.94 -5.77
C LYS A 8 22.57 4.79 -5.70
N LYS A 9 22.64 3.81 -6.60
CA LYS A 9 21.79 2.61 -6.57
C LYS A 9 22.00 1.74 -5.32
N ALA A 10 23.22 1.64 -4.82
CA ALA A 10 23.52 0.89 -3.59
C ALA A 10 23.07 1.65 -2.31
N PHE A 11 22.94 2.97 -2.37
CA PHE A 11 22.36 3.80 -1.30
C PHE A 11 20.82 3.86 -1.35
N MET A 12 20.22 3.41 -2.45
CA MET A 12 18.78 3.32 -2.64
C MET A 12 18.34 1.90 -2.30
N GLY A 13 17.92 1.67 -1.06
CA GLY A 13 17.37 0.36 -0.69
C GLY A 13 16.16 -0.01 -1.55
N ALA A 14 15.94 -1.31 -1.63
CA ALA A 14 15.32 -2.02 -2.75
C ALA A 14 16.10 -1.83 -4.06
N THR A 15 16.89 -2.83 -4.43
CA THR A 15 17.43 -2.91 -5.79
C THR A 15 16.29 -2.86 -6.81
N ASP A 16 16.53 -2.34 -8.01
CA ASP A 16 15.53 -2.34 -9.10
C ASP A 16 14.92 -3.73 -9.34
N GLU A 17 15.70 -4.79 -9.04
CA GLU A 17 15.27 -6.18 -9.11
C GLU A 17 14.30 -6.56 -7.98
N GLU A 18 14.61 -6.23 -6.72
CA GLU A 18 13.71 -6.47 -5.58
C GLU A 18 12.39 -5.71 -5.74
N ASN A 19 12.44 -4.45 -6.16
CA ASN A 19 11.24 -3.67 -6.43
C ASN A 19 10.36 -4.32 -7.51
N ARG A 20 10.97 -4.83 -8.60
CA ARG A 20 10.24 -5.53 -9.66
C ARG A 20 9.63 -6.84 -9.16
N LYS A 21 10.39 -7.62 -8.38
CA LYS A 21 9.93 -8.88 -7.77
C LYS A 21 8.74 -8.62 -6.84
N ASN A 22 8.82 -7.61 -5.98
CA ASN A 22 7.76 -7.28 -5.04
C ASN A 22 6.50 -6.75 -5.74
N LYS A 23 6.64 -5.91 -6.77
CA LYS A 23 5.50 -5.49 -7.61
C LYS A 23 4.82 -6.67 -8.29
N ALA A 24 5.60 -7.62 -8.84
CA ALA A 24 5.06 -8.82 -9.46
C ALA A 24 4.33 -9.71 -8.43
N LYS A 25 4.91 -9.87 -7.23
CA LYS A 25 4.32 -10.66 -6.15
C LYS A 25 3.03 -10.03 -5.61
N MET A 26 2.98 -8.70 -5.46
CA MET A 26 1.74 -7.99 -5.13
C MET A 26 0.66 -8.22 -6.19
N ARG A 27 1.04 -8.16 -7.48
CA ARG A 27 0.12 -8.43 -8.58
C ARG A 27 -0.41 -9.87 -8.53
N GLU A 28 0.47 -10.85 -8.30
CA GLU A 28 0.09 -12.26 -8.16
C GLU A 28 -0.91 -12.47 -7.00
N ILE A 29 -0.59 -11.96 -5.80
CA ILE A 29 -1.48 -12.04 -4.63
C ILE A 29 -2.85 -11.44 -4.94
N PHE A 30 -2.87 -10.27 -5.58
CA PHE A 30 -4.10 -9.59 -5.92
C PHE A 30 -4.95 -10.39 -6.92
N ASN A 31 -4.34 -10.91 -7.98
CA ASN A 31 -5.05 -11.64 -9.02
C ASN A 31 -5.57 -13.02 -8.55
N ILE A 32 -4.90 -13.65 -7.57
CA ILE A 32 -5.40 -14.86 -6.93
C ILE A 32 -6.59 -14.55 -6.03
N SER A 33 -6.59 -13.39 -5.37
CA SER A 33 -7.61 -13.00 -4.38
C SER A 33 -8.83 -12.33 -5.00
N VAL A 34 -8.72 -11.78 -6.21
CA VAL A 34 -9.75 -10.94 -6.85
C VAL A 34 -9.98 -11.38 -8.29
N ALA A 35 -11.23 -11.71 -8.63
CA ALA A 35 -11.61 -12.03 -10.01
C ALA A 35 -11.36 -10.83 -10.94
N ASN A 36 -10.75 -11.10 -12.11
CA ASN A 36 -10.33 -10.06 -13.06
C ASN A 36 -9.39 -9.02 -12.42
N GLY A 37 -8.47 -9.46 -11.56
CA GLY A 37 -7.57 -8.57 -10.83
C GLY A 37 -6.71 -7.65 -11.72
N ASP A 38 -6.46 -8.04 -12.98
CA ASP A 38 -5.70 -7.24 -13.94
C ASP A 38 -6.40 -5.91 -14.34
N ASP A 39 -7.72 -5.80 -14.13
CA ASP A 39 -8.47 -4.56 -14.39
C ASP A 39 -8.15 -3.45 -13.37
N TYR A 40 -7.51 -3.80 -12.26
CA TYR A 40 -7.22 -2.88 -11.16
C TYR A 40 -5.80 -2.33 -11.28
N LYS A 41 -5.67 -1.03 -11.03
CA LYS A 41 -4.37 -0.44 -10.69
C LYS A 41 -4.05 -0.79 -9.24
N LEU A 42 -2.78 -1.09 -8.96
CA LEU A 42 -2.33 -1.44 -7.62
C LEU A 42 -1.46 -0.35 -7.04
N ILE A 43 -1.63 -0.12 -5.75
CA ILE A 43 -0.73 0.70 -4.94
C ILE A 43 -0.49 0.01 -3.61
N TYR A 44 0.74 0.06 -3.15
CA TYR A 44 1.12 -0.31 -1.80
C TYR A 44 0.84 0.84 -0.84
N CYS A 45 0.23 0.53 0.30
CA CYS A 45 0.04 1.48 1.39
C CYS A 45 0.45 0.83 2.71
N HIS A 46 0.97 1.64 3.64
CA HIS A 46 1.19 1.20 5.02
C HIS A 46 0.27 1.98 5.97
N ALA A 47 0.03 1.44 7.15
CA ALA A 47 -0.54 2.17 8.28
C ALA A 47 0.29 1.90 9.53
N GLU A 48 0.56 2.95 10.29
CA GLU A 48 1.17 2.84 11.61
C GLU A 48 0.12 3.22 12.66
N ASN A 49 -0.20 2.27 13.54
CA ASN A 49 -1.03 2.54 14.71
C ASN A 49 -0.17 2.47 15.95
N TYR A 50 -0.13 3.57 16.70
CA TYR A 50 0.51 3.64 18.01
C TYR A 50 -0.56 3.43 19.08
N THR A 51 -0.47 2.34 19.84
CA THR A 51 -1.31 2.15 21.01
C THR A 51 -0.48 2.40 22.26
N ASN A 52 -0.79 3.48 23.00
CA ASN A 52 -0.20 3.74 24.31
C ASN A 52 -0.98 2.95 25.37
N ALA A 53 -0.50 1.76 25.71
CA ALA A 53 -0.85 1.15 27.00
C ALA A 53 0.03 1.80 28.07
N VAL A 54 -0.51 2.05 29.27
CA VAL A 54 0.03 2.91 30.35
C VAL A 54 1.50 2.62 30.77
N ILE A 55 2.14 1.55 30.28
CA ILE A 55 3.54 1.20 30.53
C ILE A 55 4.34 0.87 29.23
N VAL A 56 3.69 0.63 28.07
CA VAL A 56 4.33 0.21 26.81
C VAL A 56 3.64 0.83 25.59
N GLN A 57 4.41 1.50 24.73
CA GLN A 57 3.97 1.92 23.39
C GLN A 57 4.13 0.74 22.43
N VAL A 58 3.03 0.23 21.89
CA VAL A 58 3.05 -0.80 20.84
C VAL A 58 2.82 -0.13 19.50
N THR A 59 3.84 -0.19 18.62
CA THR A 59 3.73 0.22 17.22
C THR A 59 3.26 -0.98 16.40
N ARG A 60 2.09 -0.85 15.77
CA ARG A 60 1.59 -1.83 14.79
C ARG A 60 1.78 -1.25 13.39
N HIS A 61 2.73 -1.82 12.65
CA HIS A 61 2.87 -1.59 11.22
C HIS A 61 1.94 -2.56 10.49
N SER A 62 1.06 -2.04 9.64
CA SER A 62 0.16 -2.83 8.80
C SER A 62 0.41 -2.48 7.35
N ASN A 63 0.52 -3.49 6.50
CA ASN A 63 0.84 -3.34 5.09
C ASN A 63 -0.35 -3.77 4.25
N PHE A 64 -0.62 -3.06 3.17
CA PHE A 64 -1.79 -3.28 2.33
C PHE A 64 -1.43 -3.25 0.86
N ILE A 65 -1.94 -4.23 0.11
CA ILE A 65 -2.12 -4.11 -1.32
C ILE A 65 -3.49 -3.46 -1.53
N VAL A 66 -3.50 -2.31 -2.18
CA VAL A 66 -4.74 -1.60 -2.51
C VAL A 66 -4.93 -1.61 -4.01
N GLY A 67 -5.93 -2.36 -4.47
CA GLY A 67 -6.39 -2.32 -5.86
C GLY A 67 -7.50 -1.30 -6.02
N TYR A 68 -7.46 -0.52 -7.09
CA TYR A 68 -8.50 0.47 -7.38
C TYR A 68 -8.83 0.51 -8.87
N LYS A 69 -10.12 0.63 -9.15
CA LYS A 69 -10.70 0.90 -10.48
C LYS A 69 -11.93 1.79 -10.30
N GLU A 70 -12.52 2.25 -11.38
CA GLU A 70 -13.72 3.08 -11.30
C GLU A 70 -14.83 2.38 -10.48
N GLY A 71 -15.35 3.08 -9.48
CA GLY A 71 -16.41 2.60 -8.59
C GLY A 71 -16.01 1.60 -7.50
N GLU A 72 -14.75 1.13 -7.46
CA GLU A 72 -14.36 0.05 -6.55
C GLU A 72 -12.92 0.13 -6.05
N VAL A 73 -12.75 -0.16 -4.76
CA VAL A 73 -11.46 -0.34 -4.09
C VAL A 73 -11.44 -1.72 -3.45
N VAL A 74 -10.32 -2.42 -3.57
CA VAL A 74 -10.08 -3.68 -2.86
C VAL A 74 -8.83 -3.52 -2.00
N VAL A 75 -8.93 -3.92 -0.73
CA VAL A 75 -7.82 -3.88 0.23
C VAL A 75 -7.48 -5.30 0.64
N ILE A 76 -6.21 -5.67 0.53
CA ILE A 76 -5.68 -6.96 1.00
C ILE A 76 -4.58 -6.67 2.01
N PRO A 77 -4.74 -7.04 3.30
CA PRO A 77 -3.68 -6.93 4.28
C PRO A 77 -2.58 -7.96 3.98
N VAL A 78 -1.32 -7.55 4.09
CA VAL A 78 -0.15 -8.39 3.80
C VAL A 78 0.92 -8.23 4.89
N ASN A 79 1.82 -9.19 5.01
CA ASN A 79 3.06 -9.00 5.76
C ASN A 79 4.13 -8.29 4.90
N ALA A 80 5.22 -7.85 5.53
CA ALA A 80 6.30 -7.10 4.86
C ALA A 80 7.04 -7.92 3.78
N GLU A 81 6.98 -9.25 3.86
CA GLU A 81 7.64 -10.18 2.92
C GLU A 81 6.72 -10.67 1.80
N LEU A 82 5.45 -10.25 1.80
CA LEU A 82 4.39 -10.70 0.88
C LEU A 82 4.22 -12.24 0.88
N THR A 83 4.56 -12.92 1.97
CA THR A 83 4.42 -14.38 2.10
C THR A 83 3.09 -14.78 2.73
N GLU A 84 2.50 -13.87 3.52
CA GLU A 84 1.22 -14.05 4.17
C GLU A 84 0.31 -12.88 3.82
N TYR A 85 -0.95 -13.18 3.55
CA TYR A 85 -1.98 -12.19 3.23
C TYR A 85 -3.34 -12.64 3.78
N GLY A 86 -4.17 -11.67 4.15
CA GLY A 86 -5.54 -11.91 4.60
C GLY A 86 -6.56 -11.82 3.47
N ASP A 87 -7.83 -11.90 3.82
CA ASP A 87 -8.94 -11.87 2.85
C ASP A 87 -9.04 -10.51 2.13
N ALA A 88 -9.46 -10.57 0.86
CA ALA A 88 -9.71 -9.37 0.06
C ALA A 88 -11.00 -8.68 0.49
N MET A 89 -10.89 -7.40 0.82
CA MET A 89 -12.00 -6.59 1.31
C MET A 89 -12.41 -5.59 0.23
N VAL A 90 -13.61 -5.78 -0.31
CA VAL A 90 -14.15 -4.97 -1.40
C VAL A 90 -14.91 -3.77 -0.85
N PHE A 91 -14.73 -2.60 -1.46
CA PHE A 91 -15.39 -1.34 -1.13
C PHE A 91 -15.94 -0.72 -2.40
N ASN A 92 -17.27 -0.66 -2.50
CA ASN A 92 -17.98 -0.07 -3.63
C ASN A 92 -19.30 0.56 -3.17
N LYS A 93 -20.09 1.11 -4.08
CA LYS A 93 -21.40 1.69 -3.72
C LYS A 93 -22.38 0.66 -3.14
N ALA A 94 -22.29 -0.61 -3.55
CA ALA A 94 -23.25 -1.63 -3.16
C ALA A 94 -23.17 -2.01 -1.68
N ASN A 95 -21.99 -1.84 -1.06
CA ASN A 95 -21.80 -2.05 0.37
C ASN A 95 -21.63 -0.73 1.15
N GLU A 96 -22.23 0.35 0.66
CA GLU A 96 -22.28 1.66 1.34
C GLU A 96 -20.90 2.22 1.69
N SER A 97 -19.90 1.91 0.85
CA SER A 97 -18.54 2.34 1.08
C SER A 97 -18.32 3.82 0.75
N PHE A 98 -17.26 4.38 1.34
CA PHE A 98 -16.76 5.71 1.06
C PHE A 98 -15.24 5.68 0.92
N THR A 99 -14.71 6.63 0.14
CA THR A 99 -13.30 7.00 0.16
C THR A 99 -13.15 8.45 0.59
N LYS A 100 -12.07 8.76 1.29
CA LYS A 100 -11.67 10.12 1.67
C LYS A 100 -10.17 10.28 1.52
N THR A 101 -9.73 11.48 1.15
CA THR A 101 -8.32 11.87 1.16
C THR A 101 -8.15 13.04 2.12
N SER A 102 -7.09 13.02 2.92
CA SER A 102 -6.65 14.16 3.75
C SER A 102 -5.14 14.40 3.55
N LEU A 103 -4.57 15.37 4.24
CA LEU A 103 -3.15 15.68 4.15
C LEU A 103 -2.33 14.47 4.65
N GLY A 104 -1.74 13.73 3.71
CA GLY A 104 -0.83 12.61 3.98
C GLY A 104 -1.45 11.21 3.96
N PHE A 105 -2.78 11.07 4.09
CA PHE A 105 -3.42 9.74 4.16
C PHE A 105 -4.68 9.61 3.30
N CYS A 106 -4.97 8.37 2.95
CA CYS A 106 -6.17 7.91 2.27
C CYS A 106 -6.99 7.04 3.23
N LYS A 107 -8.30 7.20 3.21
CA LYS A 107 -9.24 6.40 4.00
C LYS A 107 -10.26 5.75 3.08
N VAL A 108 -10.50 4.46 3.26
CA VAL A 108 -11.61 3.72 2.66
C VAL A 108 -12.36 2.99 3.75
N GLY A 109 -13.68 2.88 3.65
CA GLY A 109 -14.46 2.15 4.64
C GLY A 109 -15.91 2.02 4.26
N ASN A 110 -16.63 1.20 5.01
CA ASN A 110 -18.07 1.00 4.98
C ASN A 110 -18.60 1.04 6.44
N PRO A 111 -19.88 0.73 6.71
CA PRO A 111 -20.42 0.71 8.07
C PRO A 111 -19.74 -0.30 9.03
N GLU A 112 -19.10 -1.35 8.52
CA GLU A 112 -18.51 -2.42 9.32
C GLU A 112 -17.02 -2.18 9.63
N VAL A 113 -16.27 -1.67 8.64
CA VAL A 113 -14.82 -1.56 8.71
C VAL A 113 -14.31 -0.32 7.98
N SER A 114 -13.24 0.27 8.50
CA SER A 114 -12.55 1.37 7.82
C SER A 114 -11.03 1.26 7.96
N PHE A 115 -10.33 1.54 6.86
CA PHE A 115 -8.89 1.56 6.76
C PHE A 115 -8.42 2.99 6.55
N GLN A 116 -7.38 3.37 7.27
CA GLN A 116 -6.63 4.60 7.05
C GLN A 116 -5.19 4.21 6.77
N PHE A 117 -4.66 4.59 5.61
CA PHE A 117 -3.32 4.20 5.18
C PHE A 117 -2.65 5.32 4.38
N VAL A 118 -1.32 5.26 4.32
CA VAL A 118 -0.46 6.21 3.63
C VAL A 118 0.07 5.54 2.36
N PRO A 119 -0.24 6.07 1.16
CA PRO A 119 0.40 5.61 -0.07
C PRO A 119 1.86 6.11 -0.10
N VAL A 120 2.81 5.18 -0.14
CA VAL A 120 4.24 5.51 -0.08
C VAL A 120 4.76 5.89 -1.45
N THR A 121 5.67 6.85 -1.53
CA THR A 121 6.48 7.06 -2.75
C THR A 121 7.79 6.25 -2.67
N TYR A 122 8.32 6.03 -1.47
CA TYR A 122 9.62 5.38 -1.26
C TYR A 122 9.79 4.97 0.20
N GLU A 123 10.15 3.71 0.48
CA GLU A 123 10.64 3.28 1.79
C GLU A 123 11.77 2.25 1.66
N PRO A 124 13.02 2.68 1.84
CA PRO A 124 14.11 1.77 2.14
C PRO A 124 14.78 2.03 3.48
N GLY A 125 14.78 0.96 4.26
CA GLY A 125 15.95 0.16 4.61
C GLY A 125 17.08 0.79 5.44
N ILE A 126 17.00 2.05 5.87
CA ILE A 126 18.06 2.67 6.70
C ILE A 126 17.52 3.17 8.06
N THR A 127 16.21 3.33 8.22
CA THR A 127 15.56 3.60 9.51
C THR A 127 14.92 2.32 10.05
N GLY A 128 14.84 2.17 11.37
CA GLY A 128 14.29 0.97 12.02
C GLY A 128 12.85 0.61 11.63
N GLU A 129 12.12 1.55 11.02
CA GLU A 129 10.74 1.44 10.52
C GLU A 129 10.64 0.59 9.24
N ALA A 130 11.65 0.61 8.38
CA ALA A 130 11.61 -0.10 7.10
C ALA A 130 11.76 -1.63 7.20
N LYS A 131 12.01 -2.16 8.41
CA LYS A 131 11.96 -3.62 8.66
C LYS A 131 10.55 -4.17 8.59
N TYR A 132 9.54 -3.31 8.71
CA TYR A 132 8.14 -3.70 8.81
C TYR A 132 7.32 -3.33 7.58
N SER A 133 7.95 -2.80 6.53
CA SER A 133 7.30 -2.43 5.27
C SER A 133 7.86 -3.21 4.09
N VAL A 134 7.05 -3.34 3.04
CA VAL A 134 7.46 -3.98 1.80
C VAL A 134 8.47 -3.07 1.09
N ALA A 135 9.60 -3.63 0.69
CA ALA A 135 10.61 -2.94 -0.11
C ALA A 135 10.08 -2.63 -1.52
N ILE A 136 9.41 -1.49 -1.68
CA ILE A 136 8.77 -1.07 -2.94
C ILE A 136 8.90 0.43 -3.18
N THR A 137 9.08 0.79 -4.44
CA THR A 137 9.14 2.18 -4.91
C THR A 137 7.96 2.47 -5.84
N GLN A 138 7.27 3.57 -5.56
CA GLN A 138 6.11 4.04 -6.34
C GLN A 138 6.34 5.49 -6.75
N SER A 139 6.10 5.80 -8.02
CA SER A 139 6.29 7.15 -8.52
C SER A 139 5.32 8.13 -7.85
N SER A 140 5.74 9.39 -7.75
CA SER A 140 4.85 10.47 -7.30
C SER A 140 3.60 10.59 -8.17
N ALA A 141 3.67 10.18 -9.45
CA ALA A 141 2.52 10.13 -10.35
C ALA A 141 1.51 9.05 -9.95
N GLU A 142 1.96 7.82 -9.67
CA GLU A 142 1.09 6.74 -9.15
C GLU A 142 0.39 7.16 -7.86
N VAL A 143 1.15 7.73 -6.90
CA VAL A 143 0.60 8.20 -5.63
C VAL A 143 -0.38 9.36 -5.81
N ALA A 144 -0.08 10.32 -6.69
CA ALA A 144 -0.98 11.43 -6.98
C ALA A 144 -2.26 10.96 -7.67
N GLU A 145 -2.16 10.03 -8.62
CA GLU A 145 -3.31 9.43 -9.29
C GLU A 145 -4.24 8.75 -8.28
N PHE A 146 -3.68 7.94 -7.39
CA PHE A 146 -4.42 7.27 -6.32
C PHE A 146 -5.09 8.26 -5.36
N LYS A 147 -4.38 9.30 -4.90
CA LYS A 147 -4.96 10.34 -4.04
C LYS A 147 -6.11 11.08 -4.72
N ASN A 148 -5.99 11.33 -6.03
CA ASN A 148 -7.04 11.94 -6.84
C ASN A 148 -8.25 11.01 -6.98
N PHE A 149 -8.04 9.70 -7.16
CA PHE A 149 -9.10 8.71 -7.15
C PHE A 149 -9.86 8.72 -5.82
N PHE A 150 -9.16 8.63 -4.68
CA PHE A 150 -9.80 8.66 -3.36
C PHE A 150 -10.56 9.97 -3.09
N LYS A 151 -10.08 11.09 -3.66
CA LYS A 151 -10.75 12.39 -3.59
C LYS A 151 -12.02 12.45 -4.43
N LYS A 152 -12.05 11.78 -5.61
CA LYS A 152 -13.22 11.72 -6.48
C LYS A 152 -14.36 10.89 -5.87
N GLY A 153 -14.03 9.88 -5.07
CA GLY A 153 -15.02 8.98 -4.49
C GLY A 153 -15.23 7.71 -5.31
N LEU A 154 -16.00 6.78 -4.73
CA LEU A 154 -16.53 5.61 -5.43
C LEU A 154 -17.72 6.08 -6.29
N GLN A 155 -17.45 6.48 -7.53
CA GLN A 155 -18.45 6.96 -8.50
C GLN A 155 -19.06 5.83 -9.31
#